data_AF-A0A1V6PNL8-F1
#
_entry.id   AF-A0A1V6PNL8-F1
#
_cell.length_a   1.000
_cell.length_b   1.000
_cell.length_c   1.000
_cell.angle_alpha   90.00
_cell.angle_beta   90.00
_cell.angle_gamma   90.00
#
_symmetry.space_group_name_H-M   'P 1'
#
loop_
_entity.id
_entity.type
_entity.pdbx_description
1 polymer ?
#
loop_
_entity_poly.entity_id
_entity_poly.type
_entity_poly.pdbx_seq_one_letter_code
_entity_poly.pdbx_strand_id
1 'polypeptide(L)'
;MPPPRQGDRKKAPAKPKLQRAQQKQPSRKADQDDHSSPINLSTSIPLSLQQLLLDVFKTALLAPSSRTPVQSTDSSPTNQQPHPDRGPPAQLDTKSLIQTIKAHLYQRDFDSAFTDADEALLHVYALRWSAARALGYAGIFKAVFKYICEANGVNSNTRVVSIGGGAGAEIVALAAAWRDLHENVEQLGERLAGVSLEKNDTPGSLAVAAVDVADWSSVIERLEKTIVSSQVPTSKSSRHQPPLVGDGSGEFSVSFSRTDVLGIAESDLRDVFLDGSTDAQPALLVTLMFTLNELFSTSMAKATGLLLRMTEILPPGAVLLVVDSPGSYSTLKLGKGKDDVAQERNYPMKFLLDHTLLSVAEG
;
A
#
# COMPACT_ATOMS: atom_id res chain seq x y z
N MET A 1 -50.94 -11.50 -76.53
CA MET A 1 -51.81 -10.34 -76.22
C MET A 1 -52.17 -10.40 -74.74
N PRO A 2 -52.12 -9.27 -74.02
CA PRO A 2 -52.33 -9.23 -72.57
C PRO A 2 -53.83 -9.27 -72.22
N PRO A 3 -54.13 -9.59 -70.95
CA PRO A 3 -55.14 -8.88 -70.18
C PRO A 3 -54.58 -8.30 -68.85
N PRO A 4 -55.37 -7.48 -68.13
CA PRO A 4 -54.88 -6.31 -67.41
C PRO A 4 -54.80 -6.41 -65.88
N ARG A 5 -54.29 -5.31 -65.30
CA ARG A 5 -54.02 -4.96 -63.89
C ARG A 5 -55.25 -4.93 -62.97
N GLN A 6 -55.01 -5.28 -61.70
CA GLN A 6 -55.40 -4.59 -60.44
C GLN A 6 -54.83 -5.43 -59.27
N GLY A 7 -54.39 -4.94 -58.12
CA GLY A 7 -54.37 -3.60 -57.53
C GLY A 7 -53.45 -3.59 -56.30
N ASP A 8 -53.29 -2.40 -55.72
CA ASP A 8 -52.31 -2.02 -54.72
C ASP A 8 -52.35 -2.83 -53.41
N ARG A 9 -51.20 -3.35 -53.00
CA ARG A 9 -50.87 -3.64 -51.59
C ARG A 9 -49.68 -2.78 -51.16
N LYS A 10 -49.98 -1.77 -50.34
CA LYS A 10 -48.99 -0.92 -49.65
C LYS A 10 -48.02 -1.78 -48.84
N LYS A 11 -46.73 -1.75 -49.21
CA LYS A 11 -45.63 -2.31 -48.42
C LYS A 11 -45.30 -1.37 -47.26
N ALA A 12 -45.17 -1.94 -46.06
CA ALA A 12 -44.74 -1.23 -44.86
C ALA A 12 -43.31 -0.64 -45.02
N PRO A 13 -43.02 0.54 -44.46
CA PRO A 13 -41.72 1.17 -44.63
C PRO A 13 -40.64 0.47 -43.81
N ALA A 14 -39.46 0.34 -44.42
CA ALA A 14 -38.26 -0.24 -43.84
C ALA A 14 -37.75 0.60 -42.65
N LYS A 15 -37.30 -0.09 -41.59
CA LYS A 15 -36.67 0.52 -40.41
C LYS A 15 -35.39 1.28 -40.81
N PRO A 16 -35.16 2.50 -40.30
CA PRO A 16 -33.95 3.26 -40.61
C PRO A 16 -32.72 2.60 -39.96
N LYS A 17 -31.66 2.45 -40.76
CA LYS A 17 -30.33 2.02 -40.29
C LYS A 17 -29.76 3.10 -39.36
N LEU A 18 -29.47 2.72 -38.12
CA LEU A 18 -28.72 3.53 -37.16
C LEU A 18 -27.36 3.91 -37.77
N GLN A 19 -27.18 5.19 -38.10
CA GLN A 19 -25.87 5.76 -38.38
C GLN A 19 -25.08 5.77 -37.08
N ARG A 20 -23.96 5.04 -37.08
CA ARG A 20 -22.99 5.00 -35.99
C ARG A 20 -22.36 6.39 -35.90
N ALA A 21 -22.81 7.22 -34.96
CA ALA A 21 -22.18 8.49 -34.65
C ALA A 21 -20.74 8.21 -34.22
N GLN A 22 -19.77 8.66 -35.04
CA GLN A 22 -18.37 8.70 -34.65
C GLN A 22 -18.26 9.69 -33.48
N GLN A 23 -18.15 9.16 -32.26
CA GLN A 23 -17.68 9.95 -31.12
C GLN A 23 -16.26 10.41 -31.45
N LYS A 24 -16.12 11.70 -31.77
CA LYS A 24 -14.82 12.37 -31.78
C LYS A 24 -14.21 12.21 -30.38
N GLN A 25 -13.09 11.51 -30.31
CA GLN A 25 -12.23 11.54 -29.13
C GLN A 25 -11.94 13.01 -28.78
N PRO A 26 -12.10 13.43 -27.51
CA PRO A 26 -11.63 14.74 -27.12
C PRO A 26 -10.10 14.73 -27.27
N SER A 27 -9.59 15.65 -28.09
CA SER A 27 -8.17 15.88 -28.25
C SER A 27 -7.57 16.14 -26.87
N ARG A 28 -6.64 15.28 -26.44
CA ARG A 28 -5.72 15.58 -25.36
C ARG A 28 -4.94 16.83 -25.76
N LYS A 29 -5.41 18.00 -25.33
CA LYS A 29 -4.49 19.11 -25.05
C LYS A 29 -3.67 18.62 -23.87
N ALA A 30 -2.45 18.16 -24.17
CA ALA A 30 -1.43 18.06 -23.16
C ALA A 30 -1.24 19.48 -22.64
N ASP A 31 -1.61 19.72 -21.39
CA ASP A 31 -1.02 20.82 -20.64
C ASP A 31 0.49 20.52 -20.64
N GLN A 32 1.22 21.31 -21.43
CA GLN A 32 2.67 21.39 -21.34
C GLN A 32 2.99 22.17 -20.07
N ASP A 33 2.88 21.51 -18.93
CA ASP A 33 3.60 21.93 -17.73
C ASP A 33 5.04 21.42 -17.86
N ASP A 34 5.92 22.34 -18.23
CA ASP A 34 7.37 22.17 -18.31
C ASP A 34 8.00 22.15 -16.90
N HIS A 35 7.57 21.20 -16.07
CA HIS A 35 8.20 20.85 -14.81
C HIS A 35 8.61 19.38 -14.88
N SER A 36 9.87 19.11 -15.26
CA SER A 36 10.45 17.78 -15.05
C SER A 36 10.45 17.50 -13.54
N SER A 37 9.46 16.77 -13.05
CA SER A 37 9.39 16.36 -11.65
C SER A 37 10.71 15.68 -11.26
N PRO A 38 11.32 16.03 -10.11
CA PRO A 38 12.59 15.44 -9.69
C PRO A 38 12.48 13.92 -9.44
N ILE A 39 11.25 13.42 -9.24
CA ILE A 39 10.97 12.02 -8.94
C ILE A 39 10.55 11.29 -10.22
N ASN A 40 11.39 10.37 -10.70
CA ASN A 40 11.04 9.51 -11.83
C ASN A 40 10.26 8.28 -11.37
N LEU A 41 8.92 8.36 -11.40
CA LEU A 41 8.03 7.25 -11.01
C LEU A 41 7.96 6.07 -12.01
N SER A 42 8.69 6.14 -13.13
CA SER A 42 8.81 4.99 -14.05
C SER A 42 9.88 3.97 -13.63
N THR A 43 10.59 4.23 -12.53
CA THR A 43 11.60 3.31 -12.00
C THR A 43 10.99 2.01 -11.51
N SER A 44 11.75 0.94 -11.65
CA SER A 44 11.41 -0.37 -11.12
C SER A 44 12.62 -1.00 -10.43
N ILE A 45 12.36 -1.89 -9.47
CA ILE A 45 13.38 -2.76 -8.90
C ILE A 45 13.67 -3.93 -9.85
N PRO A 46 14.86 -4.57 -9.80
CA PRO A 46 15.21 -5.69 -10.67
C PRO A 46 14.19 -6.83 -10.61
N LEU A 47 13.95 -7.51 -11.75
CA LEU A 47 12.96 -8.61 -11.83
C LEU A 47 13.21 -9.74 -10.83
N SER A 48 14.47 -10.08 -10.56
CA SER A 48 14.79 -11.10 -9.56
C SER A 48 14.49 -10.65 -8.12
N LEU A 49 14.55 -9.34 -7.84
CA LEU A 49 14.15 -8.78 -6.55
C LEU A 49 12.62 -8.69 -6.44
N GLN A 50 11.92 -8.37 -7.54
CA GLN A 50 10.46 -8.49 -7.62
C GLN A 50 9.99 -9.92 -7.32
N GLN A 51 10.66 -10.92 -7.88
CA GLN A 51 10.34 -12.32 -7.61
C GLN A 51 10.57 -12.68 -6.14
N LEU A 52 11.69 -12.26 -5.54
CA LEU A 52 11.96 -12.49 -4.12
C LEU A 52 10.90 -11.83 -3.21
N LEU A 53 10.46 -10.60 -3.54
CA LEU A 53 9.34 -9.92 -2.86
C LEU A 53 8.06 -10.76 -2.91
N LEU A 54 7.73 -11.36 -4.05
CA LEU A 54 6.57 -12.25 -4.18
C LEU A 54 6.75 -13.56 -3.40
N ASP A 55 7.97 -14.10 -3.37
CA ASP A 55 8.30 -15.31 -2.63
C ASP A 55 8.17 -15.09 -1.11
N VAL A 56 8.42 -13.87 -0.61
CA VAL A 56 8.12 -13.47 0.77
C VAL A 56 6.61 -13.58 1.05
N PHE A 57 5.74 -12.95 0.25
CA PHE A 57 4.29 -13.06 0.45
C PHE A 57 3.80 -14.51 0.39
N LYS A 58 4.32 -15.27 -0.58
CA LYS A 58 3.99 -16.69 -0.74
C LYS A 58 4.39 -17.47 0.51
N THR A 59 5.60 -17.26 1.03
CA THR A 59 6.11 -18.01 2.19
C THR A 59 5.38 -17.60 3.48
N ALA A 60 5.16 -16.30 3.69
CA ALA A 60 4.54 -15.78 4.90
C ALA A 60 3.06 -16.18 5.02
N LEU A 61 2.31 -16.13 3.91
CA LEU A 61 0.85 -16.15 3.93
C LEU A 61 0.22 -17.43 3.33
N LEU A 62 0.95 -18.23 2.54
CA LEU A 62 0.44 -19.54 2.06
C LEU A 62 0.94 -20.71 2.90
N ALA A 63 2.03 -20.58 3.66
CA ALA A 63 2.51 -21.66 4.51
C ALA A 63 1.54 -21.84 5.70
N PRO A 64 1.09 -23.08 5.99
CA PRO A 64 0.22 -23.34 7.13
C PRO A 64 0.93 -22.90 8.40
N SER A 65 0.22 -22.14 9.24
CA SER A 65 0.66 -21.75 10.58
C SER A 65 1.09 -23.00 11.34
N SER A 66 2.38 -23.19 11.56
CA SER A 66 2.84 -24.06 12.64
C SER A 66 2.38 -23.39 13.92
N ARG A 67 1.21 -23.80 14.43
CA ARG A 67 0.67 -23.32 15.71
C ARG A 67 1.79 -23.39 16.75
N THR A 68 2.09 -22.25 17.36
CA THR A 68 2.95 -22.13 18.54
C THR A 68 2.45 -23.12 19.60
N PRO A 69 3.30 -24.00 20.15
CA PRO A 69 2.87 -24.86 21.23
C PRO A 69 2.65 -23.97 22.45
N VAL A 70 1.38 -23.78 22.83
CA VAL A 70 1.02 -23.25 24.14
C VAL A 70 1.64 -24.21 25.16
N GLN A 71 2.72 -23.77 25.82
CA GLN A 71 3.23 -24.44 27.01
C GLN A 71 2.21 -24.25 28.13
N SER A 72 1.25 -25.17 28.21
CA SER A 72 0.53 -25.42 29.45
C SER A 72 1.50 -26.15 30.39
N THR A 73 2.09 -25.41 31.31
CA THR A 73 2.75 -25.96 32.49
C THR A 73 1.68 -26.56 33.40
N ASP A 74 1.43 -27.85 33.25
CA ASP A 74 0.79 -28.61 34.32
C ASP A 74 1.41 -30.00 34.43
N SER A 75 2.18 -30.15 35.50
CA SER A 75 2.90 -31.35 35.89
C SER A 75 1.97 -32.28 36.67
N SER A 76 1.56 -33.39 36.06
CA SER A 76 1.06 -34.60 36.75
C SER A 76 1.15 -35.83 35.84
N PRO A 77 1.72 -36.97 36.30
CA PRO A 77 1.90 -38.14 35.47
C PRO A 77 0.68 -39.06 35.59
N THR A 78 -0.15 -39.13 34.55
CA THR A 78 -1.16 -40.20 34.48
C THR A 78 -1.26 -40.76 33.07
N ASN A 79 -1.04 -42.07 32.96
CA ASN A 79 -1.24 -42.94 31.80
C ASN A 79 -2.47 -42.53 30.96
N GLN A 80 -2.27 -42.19 29.69
CA GLN A 80 -3.35 -42.21 28.69
C GLN A 80 -2.86 -42.79 27.36
N GLN A 81 -3.69 -43.70 26.84
CA GLN A 81 -3.60 -44.38 25.56
C GLN A 81 -3.63 -43.41 24.36
N PRO A 82 -3.17 -43.83 23.17
CA PRO A 82 -3.09 -42.94 22.01
C PRO A 82 -4.50 -42.61 21.49
N HIS A 83 -4.91 -41.35 21.63
CA HIS A 83 -6.09 -40.80 20.96
C HIS A 83 -5.84 -40.69 19.44
N PRO A 84 -6.69 -41.29 18.57
CA PRO A 84 -6.59 -41.15 17.13
C PRO A 84 -7.55 -40.04 16.68
N ASP A 85 -7.21 -38.77 16.91
CA ASP A 85 -7.91 -37.67 16.25
C ASP A 85 -7.05 -36.40 16.25
N ARG A 86 -6.01 -36.41 15.44
CA ARG A 86 -5.40 -35.18 14.93
C ARG A 86 -5.64 -35.18 13.44
N GLY A 87 -6.82 -34.69 13.05
CA GLY A 87 -7.10 -34.35 11.66
C GLY A 87 -5.99 -33.45 11.09
N PRO A 88 -5.73 -33.51 9.77
CA PRO A 88 -4.72 -32.67 9.14
C PRO A 88 -4.98 -31.18 9.46
N PRO A 89 -3.94 -30.33 9.52
CA PRO A 89 -4.11 -28.91 9.77
C PRO A 89 -5.18 -28.36 8.82
N ALA A 90 -6.22 -27.73 9.38
CA ALA A 90 -7.33 -27.19 8.61
C ALA A 90 -6.78 -26.27 7.51
N GLN A 91 -6.81 -26.77 6.28
CA GLN A 91 -6.37 -26.02 5.12
C GLN A 91 -7.33 -24.84 4.98
N LEU A 92 -6.80 -23.61 5.06
CA LEU A 92 -7.58 -22.39 4.87
C LEU A 92 -8.37 -22.53 3.54
N ASP A 93 -9.69 -22.48 3.61
CA ASP A 93 -10.54 -22.44 2.41
C ASP A 93 -10.43 -21.08 1.74
N THR A 94 -9.28 -20.87 1.11
CA THR A 94 -8.86 -19.60 0.52
C THR A 94 -9.86 -19.15 -0.52
N LYS A 95 -10.49 -20.09 -1.25
CA LYS A 95 -11.41 -19.74 -2.32
C LYS A 95 -12.70 -19.14 -1.77
N SER A 96 -13.30 -19.73 -0.73
CA SER A 96 -14.52 -19.17 -0.14
C SER A 96 -14.23 -17.84 0.55
N LEU A 97 -13.15 -17.74 1.32
CA LEU A 97 -12.72 -16.50 1.98
C LEU A 97 -12.48 -15.35 0.97
N ILE A 98 -11.85 -15.63 -0.19
CA ILE A 98 -11.72 -14.63 -1.27
C ILE A 98 -13.09 -14.17 -1.77
N GLN A 99 -14.08 -15.05 -1.89
CA GLN A 99 -15.40 -14.64 -2.36
C GLN A 99 -16.16 -13.83 -1.30
N THR A 100 -16.05 -14.21 -0.03
CA THR A 100 -16.64 -13.47 1.09
C THR A 100 -16.12 -12.04 1.12
N ILE A 101 -14.80 -11.85 1.14
CA ILE A 101 -14.25 -10.49 1.19
C ILE A 101 -14.54 -9.69 -0.08
N LYS A 102 -14.58 -10.32 -1.26
CA LYS A 102 -15.05 -9.65 -2.48
C LYS A 102 -16.49 -9.16 -2.37
N ALA A 103 -17.36 -9.93 -1.73
CA ALA A 103 -18.74 -9.52 -1.52
C ALA A 103 -18.82 -8.29 -0.61
N HIS A 104 -18.10 -8.27 0.52
CA HIS A 104 -18.02 -7.10 1.39
C HIS A 104 -17.47 -5.86 0.65
N LEU A 105 -16.37 -6.00 -0.09
CA LEU A 105 -15.80 -4.92 -0.89
C LEU A 105 -16.76 -4.39 -1.97
N TYR A 106 -17.51 -5.28 -2.63
CA TYR A 106 -18.51 -4.89 -3.61
C TYR A 106 -19.67 -4.10 -2.98
N GLN A 107 -20.09 -4.50 -1.78
CA GLN A 107 -21.14 -3.84 -1.02
C GLN A 107 -20.67 -2.58 -0.28
N ARG A 108 -19.36 -2.27 -0.33
CA ARG A 108 -18.71 -1.20 0.45
C ARG A 108 -18.90 -1.38 1.97
N ASP A 109 -19.01 -2.62 2.39
CA ASP A 109 -19.08 -3.03 3.78
C ASP A 109 -17.65 -3.23 4.31
N PHE A 110 -16.95 -2.10 4.51
CA PHE A 110 -15.54 -2.10 4.88
C PHE A 110 -15.30 -2.56 6.32
N ASP A 111 -16.27 -2.37 7.20
CA ASP A 111 -16.18 -2.87 8.57
C ASP A 111 -16.11 -4.39 8.59
N SER A 112 -17.03 -5.07 7.90
CA SER A 112 -16.98 -6.54 7.80
C SER A 112 -15.80 -7.04 6.95
N ALA A 113 -15.30 -6.23 6.01
CA ALA A 113 -14.13 -6.59 5.20
C ALA A 113 -12.81 -6.48 5.98
N PHE A 114 -12.74 -5.57 6.97
CA PHE A 114 -11.49 -5.19 7.63
C PHE A 114 -11.61 -4.99 9.14
N THR A 115 -12.37 -3.99 9.61
CA THR A 115 -12.43 -3.57 11.02
C THR A 115 -12.84 -4.71 11.96
N ASP A 116 -13.88 -5.45 11.55
CA ASP A 116 -14.50 -6.56 12.29
C ASP A 116 -14.15 -7.92 11.68
N ALA A 117 -13.29 -7.94 10.67
CA ALA A 117 -12.92 -9.16 9.96
C ALA A 117 -12.08 -10.09 10.85
N ASP A 118 -12.28 -11.40 10.68
CA ASP A 118 -11.42 -12.37 11.31
C ASP A 118 -10.01 -12.41 10.66
N GLU A 119 -9.07 -13.00 11.38
CA GLU A 119 -7.67 -13.12 10.94
C GLU A 119 -7.55 -13.85 9.59
N ALA A 120 -8.46 -14.78 9.27
CA ALA A 120 -8.41 -15.56 8.05
C ALA A 120 -8.81 -14.73 6.82
N LEU A 121 -9.81 -13.86 6.94
CA LEU A 121 -10.22 -12.90 5.91
C LEU A 121 -9.11 -11.89 5.62
N LEU A 122 -8.49 -11.32 6.67
CA LEU A 122 -7.36 -10.40 6.52
C LEU A 122 -6.16 -11.09 5.87
N HIS A 123 -5.82 -12.32 6.29
CA HIS A 123 -4.77 -13.11 5.66
C HIS A 123 -4.98 -13.30 4.16
N VAL A 124 -6.20 -13.71 3.79
CA VAL A 124 -6.55 -13.98 2.40
C VAL A 124 -6.60 -12.68 1.59
N TYR A 125 -6.97 -11.55 2.21
CA TYR A 125 -6.85 -10.24 1.59
C TYR A 125 -5.40 -9.93 1.22
N ALA A 126 -4.51 -9.99 2.21
CA ALA A 126 -3.11 -9.66 2.03
C ALA A 126 -2.47 -10.55 0.96
N LEU A 127 -2.76 -11.85 0.99
CA LEU A 127 -2.30 -12.80 -0.02
C LEU A 127 -2.81 -12.44 -1.43
N ARG A 128 -4.09 -12.08 -1.58
CA ARG A 128 -4.72 -11.87 -2.89
C ARG A 128 -4.39 -10.50 -3.50
N TRP A 129 -4.25 -9.45 -2.69
CA TRP A 129 -4.14 -8.07 -3.18
C TRP A 129 -2.84 -7.37 -2.76
N SER A 130 -2.28 -7.62 -1.57
CA SER A 130 -1.08 -6.89 -1.11
C SER A 130 0.16 -7.21 -1.95
N ALA A 131 0.35 -8.47 -2.38
CA ALA A 131 1.53 -8.85 -3.17
C ALA A 131 1.66 -8.07 -4.49
N ALA A 132 0.55 -7.93 -5.23
CA ALA A 132 0.54 -7.17 -6.48
C ALA A 132 0.70 -5.66 -6.25
N ARG A 133 0.12 -5.13 -5.16
CA ARG A 133 0.31 -3.73 -4.76
C ARG A 133 1.76 -3.44 -4.39
N ALA A 134 2.40 -4.34 -3.63
CA ALA A 134 3.78 -4.21 -3.22
C ALA A 134 4.74 -4.09 -4.42
N LEU A 135 4.51 -4.85 -5.51
CA LEU A 135 5.27 -4.68 -6.75
C LEU A 135 5.14 -3.28 -7.35
N GLY A 136 3.92 -2.73 -7.39
CA GLY A 136 3.68 -1.37 -7.85
C GLY A 136 4.34 -0.33 -6.95
N TYR A 137 4.26 -0.51 -5.63
CA TYR A 137 4.80 0.41 -4.65
C TYR A 137 6.33 0.40 -4.60
N ALA A 138 6.99 -0.73 -4.83
CA ALA A 138 8.44 -0.83 -4.77
C ALA A 138 9.14 0.11 -5.78
N GLY A 139 8.57 0.29 -6.97
CA GLY A 139 9.09 1.24 -7.96
C GLY A 139 8.94 2.70 -7.52
N ILE A 140 7.83 3.03 -6.86
CA ILE A 140 7.56 4.36 -6.30
C ILE A 140 8.53 4.65 -5.15
N PHE A 141 8.66 3.72 -4.19
CA PHE A 141 9.57 3.89 -3.05
C PHE A 141 11.02 3.98 -3.48
N LYS A 142 11.46 3.25 -4.52
CA LYS A 142 12.79 3.42 -5.11
C LYS A 142 13.03 4.87 -5.56
N ALA A 143 12.06 5.46 -6.26
CA ALA A 143 12.19 6.85 -6.73
C ALA A 143 12.22 7.84 -5.55
N VAL A 144 11.36 7.63 -4.55
CA VAL A 144 11.26 8.49 -3.36
C VAL A 144 12.51 8.38 -2.48
N PHE A 145 13.03 7.17 -2.23
CA PHE A 145 14.27 6.99 -1.49
C PHE A 145 15.46 7.66 -2.16
N LYS A 146 15.56 7.58 -3.50
CA LYS A 146 16.59 8.31 -4.23
C LYS A 146 16.50 9.82 -3.95
N TYR A 147 15.30 10.40 -4.02
CA TYR A 147 15.08 11.81 -3.71
C TYR A 147 15.45 12.17 -2.25
N ILE A 148 15.03 11.34 -1.29
CA ILE A 148 15.36 11.53 0.14
C ILE A 148 16.87 11.44 0.37
N CYS A 149 17.56 10.48 -0.25
CA CYS A 149 19.01 10.29 -0.13
C CYS A 149 19.81 11.44 -0.77
N GLU A 150 19.32 12.01 -1.87
CA GLU A 150 19.94 13.20 -2.49
C GLU A 150 19.90 14.42 -1.56
N ALA A 151 18.86 14.52 -0.72
CA ALA A 151 18.71 15.60 0.25
C ALA A 151 19.45 15.34 1.59
N ASN A 152 19.47 14.10 2.07
CA ASN A 152 19.92 13.75 3.44
C ASN A 152 21.21 12.94 3.50
N GLY A 153 21.72 12.47 2.35
CA GLY A 153 22.80 11.51 2.27
C GLY A 153 22.31 10.07 2.25
N VAL A 154 23.07 9.19 1.59
CA VAL A 154 22.68 7.80 1.34
C VAL A 154 22.60 6.94 2.61
N ASN A 155 23.42 7.25 3.61
CA ASN A 155 23.46 6.52 4.88
C ASN A 155 22.59 7.18 5.96
N SER A 156 21.65 8.05 5.58
CA SER A 156 20.74 8.69 6.54
C SER A 156 19.70 7.70 7.03
N ASN A 157 19.48 7.69 8.35
CA ASN A 157 18.34 6.97 8.93
C ASN A 157 17.03 7.54 8.38
N THR A 158 16.12 6.67 8.01
CA THR A 158 14.82 7.02 7.44
C THR A 158 13.71 6.40 8.27
N ARG A 159 12.73 7.21 8.65
CA ARG A 159 11.50 6.76 9.27
C ARG A 159 10.35 6.88 8.27
N VAL A 160 9.56 5.83 8.16
CA VAL A 160 8.37 5.79 7.30
C VAL A 160 7.14 5.54 8.14
N VAL A 161 6.13 6.39 8.02
CA VAL A 161 4.83 6.21 8.67
C VAL A 161 3.76 5.92 7.62
N SER A 162 3.29 4.67 7.62
CA SER A 162 2.33 4.16 6.64
C SER A 162 0.91 4.16 7.19
N ILE A 163 0.14 5.19 6.84
CA ILE A 163 -1.26 5.35 7.26
C ILE A 163 -2.17 4.55 6.33
N GLY A 164 -2.86 3.54 6.88
CA GLY A 164 -3.59 2.51 6.13
C GLY A 164 -2.68 1.42 5.55
N GLY A 165 -1.42 1.36 5.98
CA GLY A 165 -0.41 0.43 5.47
C GLY A 165 -0.45 -0.98 6.08
N GLY A 166 -1.47 -1.27 6.91
CA GLY A 166 -1.49 -2.47 7.76
C GLY A 166 -1.47 -3.79 7.00
N ALA A 167 -2.05 -3.85 5.79
CA ALA A 167 -2.08 -5.07 4.97
C ALA A 167 -0.71 -5.54 4.42
N GLY A 168 0.39 -4.86 4.76
CA GLY A 168 1.76 -5.30 4.51
C GLY A 168 2.32 -5.02 3.12
N ALA A 169 1.52 -4.45 2.21
CA ALA A 169 1.97 -4.12 0.86
C ALA A 169 3.11 -3.09 0.87
N GLU A 170 2.96 -2.04 1.67
CA GLU A 170 3.97 -0.99 1.81
C GLU A 170 5.24 -1.50 2.48
N ILE A 171 5.11 -2.24 3.59
CA ILE A 171 6.23 -2.80 4.35
C ILE A 171 7.16 -3.62 3.45
N VAL A 172 6.61 -4.58 2.70
CA VAL A 172 7.42 -5.45 1.83
C VAL A 172 8.00 -4.67 0.64
N ALA A 173 7.27 -3.68 0.12
CA ALA A 173 7.75 -2.83 -0.95
C ALA A 173 8.91 -1.92 -0.51
N LEU A 174 8.82 -1.35 0.69
CA LEU A 174 9.87 -0.56 1.33
C LEU A 174 11.12 -1.41 1.55
N ALA A 175 10.96 -2.61 2.10
CA ALA A 175 12.05 -3.59 2.28
C ALA A 175 12.79 -3.87 0.96
N ALA A 176 12.05 -4.13 -0.13
CA ALA A 176 12.66 -4.39 -1.44
C ALA A 176 13.33 -3.14 -2.04
N ALA A 177 12.70 -1.97 -1.95
CA ALA A 177 13.27 -0.72 -2.44
C ALA A 177 14.53 -0.32 -1.65
N TRP A 178 14.56 -0.59 -0.34
CA TRP A 178 15.68 -0.35 0.54
C TRP A 178 16.89 -1.23 0.19
N ARG A 179 16.66 -2.52 -0.03
CA ARG A 179 17.72 -3.42 -0.53
C ARG A 179 18.28 -2.95 -1.88
N ASP A 180 17.42 -2.59 -2.82
CA ASP A 180 17.87 -2.09 -4.14
C ASP A 180 18.71 -0.82 -4.01
N LEU A 181 18.35 0.09 -3.10
CA LEU A 181 19.13 1.30 -2.82
C LEU A 181 20.56 0.93 -2.36
N HIS A 182 20.70 0.11 -1.32
CA HIS A 182 22.01 -0.27 -0.78
C HIS A 182 22.86 -1.03 -1.79
N GLU A 183 22.30 -1.97 -2.55
CA GLU A 183 23.07 -2.70 -3.57
C GLU A 183 23.60 -1.78 -4.69
N ASN A 184 22.87 -0.73 -5.06
CA ASN A 184 23.33 0.25 -6.05
C ASN A 184 24.45 1.13 -5.50
N VAL A 185 24.43 1.42 -4.20
CA VAL A 185 25.44 2.22 -3.50
C VAL A 185 26.73 1.42 -3.37
N GLU A 186 26.66 0.17 -2.94
CA GLU A 186 27.81 -0.75 -2.86
C GLU A 186 28.48 -0.92 -4.23
N GLN A 187 27.70 -1.19 -5.28
CA GLN A 187 28.23 -1.30 -6.65
C GLN A 187 28.91 -0.02 -7.15
N LEU A 188 28.43 1.16 -6.72
CA LEU A 188 29.05 2.43 -7.07
C LEU A 188 30.32 2.65 -6.24
N GLY A 189 30.31 2.29 -4.96
CA GLY A 189 31.44 2.31 -4.05
C GLY A 189 32.60 1.44 -4.54
N GLU A 190 32.34 0.18 -4.90
CA GLU A 190 33.34 -0.73 -5.47
C GLU A 190 33.99 -0.19 -6.75
N ARG A 191 33.21 0.48 -7.61
CA ARG A 191 33.71 1.10 -8.84
C ARG A 191 34.55 2.35 -8.60
N LEU A 192 34.37 3.02 -7.45
CA LEU A 192 35.04 4.25 -7.06
C LEU A 192 36.14 4.03 -5.98
N ALA A 193 36.24 2.83 -5.41
CA ALA A 193 37.18 2.44 -4.36
C ALA A 193 38.67 2.59 -4.75
N GLY A 194 38.96 2.92 -6.01
CA GLY A 194 40.29 3.35 -6.45
C GLY A 194 40.69 4.78 -6.06
N VAL A 195 39.82 5.59 -5.43
CA VAL A 195 40.05 7.05 -5.26
C VAL A 195 39.89 7.62 -3.84
N SER A 196 39.36 6.91 -2.83
CA SER A 196 39.27 7.53 -1.48
C SER A 196 39.40 6.55 -0.32
N LEU A 197 40.33 6.88 0.58
CA LEU A 197 40.51 6.29 1.91
C LEU A 197 39.59 7.01 2.92
N GLU A 198 39.06 6.22 3.84
CA GLU A 198 38.29 6.59 5.06
C GLU A 198 36.81 6.95 4.88
N LYS A 199 35.95 5.97 5.16
CA LYS A 199 34.60 6.22 5.69
C LYS A 199 34.26 5.20 6.77
N ASN A 200 33.95 5.68 7.97
CA ASN A 200 33.12 4.96 8.94
C ASN A 200 31.69 4.90 8.40
N ASP A 201 31.46 4.10 7.35
CA ASP A 201 30.15 3.95 6.72
C ASP A 201 29.36 2.88 7.46
N THR A 202 28.73 3.26 8.58
CA THR A 202 27.59 2.49 9.06
C THR A 202 26.45 2.69 8.08
N PRO A 203 25.88 1.63 7.47
CA PRO A 203 24.72 1.77 6.62
C PRO A 203 23.56 2.39 7.41
N GLY A 204 22.78 3.25 6.76
CA GLY A 204 21.60 3.86 7.38
C GLY A 204 20.58 2.82 7.83
N SER A 205 19.65 3.23 8.70
CA SER A 205 18.52 2.40 9.10
C SER A 205 17.20 2.84 8.48
N LEU A 206 16.26 1.89 8.35
CA LEU A 206 14.90 2.12 7.89
C LEU A 206 13.90 1.58 8.94
N ALA A 207 13.21 2.50 9.62
CA ALA A 207 12.15 2.17 10.57
C ALA A 207 10.78 2.43 9.94
N VAL A 208 9.91 1.43 9.92
CA VAL A 208 8.56 1.52 9.33
C VAL A 208 7.51 1.40 10.43
N ALA A 209 6.69 2.42 10.61
CA ALA A 209 5.53 2.40 11.50
C ALA A 209 4.25 2.31 10.66
N ALA A 210 3.61 1.14 10.66
CA ALA A 210 2.32 0.94 10.01
C ALA A 210 1.16 1.24 10.98
N VAL A 211 0.19 2.03 10.53
CA VAL A 211 -0.99 2.39 11.33
C VAL A 211 -2.24 2.05 10.54
N ASP A 212 -3.16 1.31 11.15
CA ASP A 212 -4.42 0.91 10.50
C ASP A 212 -5.54 0.74 11.54
N VAL A 213 -6.79 0.84 11.13
CA VAL A 213 -7.94 0.61 12.02
C VAL A 213 -8.21 -0.89 12.21
N ALA A 214 -7.91 -1.70 11.19
CA ALA A 214 -8.06 -3.15 11.23
C ALA A 214 -6.85 -3.84 11.87
N ASP A 215 -7.06 -5.04 12.42
CA ASP A 215 -6.02 -5.77 13.16
C ASP A 215 -5.13 -6.61 12.24
N TRP A 216 -4.10 -5.98 11.68
CA TRP A 216 -3.16 -6.65 10.78
C TRP A 216 -1.98 -7.32 11.49
N SER A 217 -1.98 -7.38 12.83
CA SER A 217 -0.83 -7.82 13.63
C SER A 217 -0.28 -9.18 13.18
N SER A 218 -1.15 -10.19 13.02
CA SER A 218 -0.74 -11.53 12.56
C SER A 218 -0.12 -11.53 11.15
N VAL A 219 -0.67 -10.72 10.23
CA VAL A 219 -0.14 -10.60 8.87
C VAL A 219 1.24 -9.93 8.89
N ILE A 220 1.38 -8.85 9.66
CA ILE A 220 2.64 -8.10 9.77
C ILE A 220 3.72 -8.94 10.44
N GLU A 221 3.44 -9.59 11.57
CA GLU A 221 4.40 -10.46 12.28
C GLU A 221 4.97 -11.55 11.35
N ARG A 222 4.13 -12.13 10.51
CA ARG A 222 4.56 -13.12 9.51
C ARG A 222 5.41 -12.53 8.42
N LEU A 223 5.01 -11.39 7.88
CA LEU A 223 5.77 -10.71 6.84
C LEU A 223 7.12 -10.26 7.36
N GLU A 224 7.18 -9.60 8.52
CA GLU A 224 8.40 -9.17 9.19
C GLU A 224 9.38 -10.34 9.37
N LYS A 225 8.91 -11.43 10.00
CA LYS A 225 9.73 -12.65 10.18
C LYS A 225 10.23 -13.23 8.86
N THR A 226 9.42 -13.16 7.80
CA THR A 226 9.76 -13.73 6.49
C THR A 226 10.71 -12.83 5.70
N ILE A 227 10.58 -11.51 5.81
CA ILE A 227 11.44 -10.51 5.14
C ILE A 227 12.92 -10.74 5.52
N VAL A 228 13.19 -11.00 6.79
CA VAL A 228 14.55 -11.21 7.32
C VAL A 228 15.00 -12.68 7.30
N SER A 229 14.16 -13.60 6.81
CA SER A 229 14.46 -15.03 6.81
C SER A 229 15.32 -15.45 5.62
N SER A 230 16.43 -16.13 5.89
CA SER A 230 17.26 -16.80 4.87
C SER A 230 16.60 -18.05 4.27
N GLN A 231 15.45 -18.48 4.81
CA GLN A 231 14.77 -19.73 4.43
C GLN A 231 13.66 -19.56 3.40
N VAL A 232 13.45 -18.34 2.88
CA VAL A 232 12.45 -18.09 1.82
C VAL A 232 12.84 -18.89 0.57
N PRO A 233 12.00 -19.82 0.07
CA PRO A 233 12.36 -20.64 -1.08
C PRO A 233 12.44 -19.81 -2.37
N THR A 234 13.61 -19.82 -3.01
CA THR A 234 13.88 -19.13 -4.27
C THR A 234 14.51 -20.06 -5.31
N SER A 235 14.50 -19.64 -6.58
CA SER A 235 15.30 -20.32 -7.60
C SER A 235 16.79 -20.16 -7.32
N LYS A 236 17.57 -21.25 -7.39
CA LYS A 236 19.04 -21.23 -7.29
C LYS A 236 19.72 -20.36 -8.35
N SER A 237 19.05 -20.14 -9.48
CA SER A 237 19.54 -19.27 -10.56
C SER A 237 19.19 -17.79 -10.38
N SER A 238 18.40 -17.43 -9.36
CA SER A 238 18.04 -16.03 -9.09
C SER A 238 19.28 -15.24 -8.65
N ARG A 239 19.43 -14.02 -9.18
CA ARG A 239 20.45 -13.06 -8.72
C ARG A 239 20.21 -12.65 -7.26
N HIS A 240 18.96 -12.39 -6.88
CA HIS A 240 18.62 -11.99 -5.52
C HIS A 240 18.21 -13.24 -4.74
N GLN A 241 19.05 -13.60 -3.77
CA GLN A 241 18.81 -14.67 -2.81
C GLN A 241 18.27 -14.08 -1.49
N PRO A 242 17.51 -14.86 -0.71
CA PRO A 242 17.03 -14.43 0.59
C PRO A 242 18.19 -14.20 1.58
N PRO A 243 17.96 -13.40 2.64
CA PRO A 243 16.70 -12.73 3.01
C PRO A 243 16.34 -11.55 2.08
N LEU A 244 15.11 -11.04 2.14
CA LEU A 244 14.73 -9.84 1.36
C LEU A 244 15.49 -8.61 1.88
N VAL A 245 15.71 -8.52 3.19
CA VAL A 245 16.56 -7.53 3.85
C VAL A 245 17.53 -8.31 4.74
N GLY A 246 18.83 -8.10 4.58
CA GLY A 246 19.88 -8.85 5.28
C GLY A 246 20.89 -7.94 5.96
N ASP A 247 21.87 -8.54 6.63
CA ASP A 247 22.84 -7.84 7.48
C ASP A 247 23.61 -6.70 6.77
N GLY A 248 23.73 -6.75 5.44
CA GLY A 248 24.40 -5.71 4.63
C GLY A 248 23.52 -4.55 4.15
N SER A 249 22.19 -4.62 4.32
CA SER A 249 21.26 -3.55 3.92
C SER A 249 20.93 -2.56 5.04
N GLY A 250 21.72 -2.50 6.10
CA GLY A 250 21.41 -1.69 7.28
C GLY A 250 20.30 -2.27 8.15
N GLU A 251 19.96 -1.57 9.22
CA GLU A 251 18.91 -1.97 10.15
C GLU A 251 17.53 -1.71 9.54
N PHE A 252 16.65 -2.71 9.54
CA PHE A 252 15.25 -2.58 9.10
C PHE A 252 14.33 -3.05 10.22
N SER A 253 13.42 -2.19 10.65
CA SER A 253 12.48 -2.49 11.72
C SER A 253 11.06 -2.12 11.31
N VAL A 254 10.09 -2.89 11.81
CA VAL A 254 8.66 -2.67 11.55
C VAL A 254 7.93 -2.62 12.88
N SER A 255 7.09 -1.61 13.05
CA SER A 255 6.12 -1.53 14.13
C SER A 255 4.71 -1.41 13.56
N PHE A 256 3.73 -1.93 14.28
CA PHE A 256 2.33 -1.84 13.91
C PHE A 256 1.50 -1.30 15.06
N SER A 257 0.59 -0.37 14.74
CA SER A 257 -0.40 0.16 15.67
C SER A 257 -1.80 0.06 15.08
N ARG A 258 -2.68 -0.66 15.79
CA ARG A 258 -4.11 -0.71 15.48
C ARG A 258 -4.81 0.52 16.08
N THR A 259 -4.97 1.59 15.30
CA THR A 259 -5.51 2.87 15.76
C THR A 259 -6.33 3.57 14.66
N ASP A 260 -7.46 4.18 15.03
CA ASP A 260 -8.17 5.13 14.17
C ASP A 260 -7.44 6.48 14.12
N VAL A 261 -6.71 6.72 13.04
CA VAL A 261 -5.94 7.95 12.81
C VAL A 261 -6.82 9.21 12.73
N LEU A 262 -8.11 9.09 12.44
CA LEU A 262 -9.03 10.24 12.46
C LEU A 262 -9.46 10.62 13.87
N GLY A 263 -9.39 9.68 14.82
CA GLY A 263 -9.75 9.86 16.23
C GLY A 263 -8.58 9.99 17.20
N ILE A 264 -7.35 9.81 16.73
CA ILE A 264 -6.13 9.80 17.56
C ILE A 264 -5.89 11.16 18.24
N ALA A 265 -5.46 11.11 19.50
CA ALA A 265 -5.04 12.28 20.27
C ALA A 265 -3.74 12.86 19.70
N GLU A 266 -3.50 14.16 19.92
CA GLU A 266 -2.35 14.84 19.34
C GLU A 266 -1.00 14.36 19.93
N SER A 267 -0.95 13.99 21.21
CA SER A 267 0.22 13.36 21.83
C SER A 267 0.60 12.06 21.13
N ASP A 268 -0.39 11.19 20.95
CA ASP A 268 -0.19 9.86 20.40
C ASP A 268 0.15 9.96 18.90
N LEU A 269 -0.40 10.96 18.20
CA LEU A 269 -0.04 11.26 16.82
C LEU A 269 1.41 11.74 16.70
N ARG A 270 1.92 12.53 17.66
CA ARG A 270 3.33 12.89 17.71
C ARG A 270 4.22 11.66 17.92
N ASP A 271 3.82 10.77 18.82
CA ASP A 271 4.58 9.54 19.10
C ASP A 271 4.61 8.63 17.86
N VAL A 272 3.49 8.50 17.13
CA VAL A 272 3.44 7.79 15.86
C VAL A 272 4.46 8.36 14.86
N PHE A 273 4.49 9.68 14.69
CA PHE A 273 5.36 10.32 13.71
C PHE A 273 6.84 10.35 14.12
N LEU A 274 7.15 10.63 15.38
CA LEU A 274 8.50 10.98 15.85
C LEU A 274 9.14 9.92 16.76
N ASP A 275 8.39 8.89 17.17
CA ASP A 275 8.86 7.79 18.05
C ASP A 275 9.45 8.25 19.40
N GLY A 276 9.05 9.44 19.86
CA GLY A 276 9.60 10.06 21.08
C GLY A 276 11.10 10.36 21.04
N SER A 277 11.77 10.23 19.89
CA SER A 277 13.23 10.42 19.78
C SER A 277 13.59 11.90 19.66
N THR A 278 14.49 12.37 20.54
CA THR A 278 15.01 13.75 20.56
C THR A 278 16.39 13.90 19.93
N ASP A 279 16.98 12.81 19.42
CA ASP A 279 18.28 12.83 18.74
C ASP A 279 18.16 13.44 17.31
N ALA A 280 19.28 13.44 16.57
CA ALA A 280 19.32 13.82 15.16
C ALA A 280 18.16 13.16 14.39
N GLN A 281 17.23 13.98 13.92
CA GLN A 281 15.96 13.51 13.38
C GLN A 281 16.23 12.74 12.08
N PRO A 282 15.72 11.49 11.94
CA PRO A 282 15.81 10.77 10.68
C PRO A 282 15.04 11.51 9.59
N ALA A 283 15.36 11.22 8.33
CA ALA A 283 14.50 11.63 7.23
C ALA A 283 13.11 11.01 7.42
N LEU A 284 12.05 11.82 7.30
CA LEU A 284 10.69 11.37 7.60
C LEU A 284 9.82 11.31 6.34
N LEU A 285 9.24 10.14 6.08
CA LEU A 285 8.31 9.90 4.99
C LEU A 285 6.96 9.46 5.56
N VAL A 286 5.89 10.21 5.29
CA VAL A 286 4.52 9.79 5.59
C VAL A 286 3.83 9.36 4.32
N THR A 287 3.17 8.20 4.33
CA THR A 287 2.53 7.64 3.15
C THR A 287 1.01 7.47 3.34
N LEU A 288 0.28 7.74 2.26
CA LEU A 288 -1.15 7.50 2.13
C LEU A 288 -1.39 6.78 0.80
N MET A 289 -1.36 5.45 0.81
CA MET A 289 -1.44 4.61 -0.39
C MET A 289 -2.84 4.03 -0.55
N PHE A 290 -3.67 4.69 -1.37
CA PHE A 290 -5.10 4.41 -1.56
C PHE A 290 -5.93 4.56 -0.27
N THR A 291 -5.47 5.44 0.62
CA THR A 291 -6.10 5.72 1.93
C THR A 291 -6.78 7.08 1.97
N LEU A 292 -6.27 8.09 1.23
CA LEU A 292 -6.72 9.48 1.37
C LEU A 292 -8.20 9.66 1.04
N ASN A 293 -8.67 9.10 -0.08
CA ASN A 293 -10.09 9.14 -0.43
C ASN A 293 -10.99 8.52 0.65
N GLU A 294 -10.54 7.43 1.28
CA GLU A 294 -11.29 6.74 2.34
C GLU A 294 -11.37 7.60 3.61
N LEU A 295 -10.28 8.24 4.02
CA LEU A 295 -10.25 9.15 5.17
C LEU A 295 -11.27 10.29 5.02
N PHE A 296 -11.27 10.96 3.88
CA PHE A 296 -12.22 12.05 3.64
C PHE A 296 -13.67 11.55 3.46
N SER A 297 -13.86 10.34 2.90
CA SER A 297 -15.19 9.72 2.77
C SER A 297 -15.79 9.42 4.15
N THR A 298 -14.95 8.96 5.08
CA THR A 298 -15.33 8.72 6.48
C THR A 298 -15.67 10.02 7.21
N SER A 299 -14.80 11.02 7.13
CA SER A 299 -15.08 12.33 7.70
C SER A 299 -14.19 13.41 7.11
N MET A 300 -14.79 14.30 6.31
CA MET A 300 -14.08 15.43 5.74
C MET A 300 -13.41 16.31 6.81
N ALA A 301 -14.12 16.64 7.88
CA ALA A 301 -13.61 17.48 8.96
C ALA A 301 -12.42 16.83 9.69
N LYS A 302 -12.52 15.55 10.05
CA LYS A 302 -11.43 14.85 10.75
C LYS A 302 -10.23 14.61 9.83
N ALA A 303 -10.45 14.31 8.55
CA ALA A 303 -9.38 14.14 7.58
C ALA A 303 -8.62 15.45 7.35
N THR A 304 -9.32 16.58 7.16
CA THR A 304 -8.70 17.91 7.12
C THR A 304 -7.93 18.19 8.41
N GLY A 305 -8.52 17.93 9.58
CA GLY A 305 -7.86 18.12 10.87
C GLY A 305 -6.63 17.23 11.08
N LEU A 306 -6.61 16.01 10.55
CA LEU A 306 -5.44 15.14 10.55
C LEU A 306 -4.32 15.75 9.69
N LEU A 307 -4.62 16.21 8.47
CA LEU A 307 -3.64 16.81 7.57
C LEU A 307 -3.03 18.09 8.16
N LEU A 308 -3.83 18.95 8.78
CA LEU A 308 -3.34 20.17 9.42
C LEU A 308 -2.46 19.86 10.65
N ARG A 309 -2.90 18.96 11.54
CA ARG A 309 -2.07 18.51 12.68
C ARG A 309 -0.77 17.87 12.24
N MET A 310 -0.79 17.10 11.16
CA MET A 310 0.40 16.53 10.57
C MET A 310 1.36 17.65 10.12
N THR A 311 0.88 18.67 9.41
CA THR A 311 1.72 19.84 9.03
C THR A 311 2.34 20.55 10.24
N GLU A 312 1.63 20.63 11.36
CA GLU A 312 2.15 21.23 12.60
C GLU A 312 3.18 20.36 13.33
N ILE A 313 3.07 19.04 13.21
CA ILE A 313 3.93 18.08 13.92
C ILE A 313 5.21 17.77 13.13
N LEU A 314 5.10 17.61 11.82
CA LEU A 314 6.22 17.12 11.01
C LEU A 314 7.32 18.18 10.87
N PRO A 315 8.61 17.81 11.00
CA PRO A 315 9.71 18.74 10.83
C PRO A 315 9.84 19.20 9.36
N PRO A 316 10.43 20.39 9.12
CA PRO A 316 10.81 20.81 7.77
C PRO A 316 11.66 19.74 7.07
N GLY A 317 11.35 19.48 5.80
CA GLY A 317 12.02 18.43 5.02
C GLY A 317 11.34 17.05 5.08
N ALA A 318 10.32 16.88 5.92
CA ALA A 318 9.46 15.69 5.86
C ALA A 318 8.75 15.59 4.51
N VAL A 319 8.60 14.37 4.01
CA VAL A 319 7.97 14.07 2.72
C VAL A 319 6.61 13.42 2.94
N LEU A 320 5.56 13.99 2.33
CA LEU A 320 4.24 13.36 2.25
C LEU A 320 4.06 12.72 0.87
N LEU A 321 3.90 11.40 0.82
CA LEU A 321 3.59 10.65 -0.39
C LEU A 321 2.13 10.23 -0.41
N VAL A 322 1.37 10.76 -1.36
CA VAL A 322 -0.02 10.36 -1.61
C VAL A 322 -0.11 9.62 -2.94
N VAL A 323 -0.66 8.41 -2.92
CA VAL A 323 -0.98 7.63 -4.12
C VAL A 323 -2.45 7.26 -4.06
N ASP A 324 -3.22 7.64 -5.07
CA ASP A 324 -4.65 7.33 -5.13
C ASP A 324 -5.09 6.99 -6.56
N SER A 325 -6.32 6.51 -6.69
CA SER A 325 -6.93 6.13 -7.96
C SER A 325 -7.15 7.37 -8.85
N PRO A 326 -6.88 7.32 -10.15
CA PRO A 326 -7.12 8.47 -11.02
C PRO A 326 -8.63 8.70 -11.29
N GLY A 327 -8.96 9.94 -11.68
CA GLY A 327 -10.26 10.28 -12.26
C GLY A 327 -11.40 10.34 -11.24
N SER A 328 -12.54 9.73 -11.57
CA SER A 328 -13.74 9.78 -10.72
C SER A 328 -13.59 9.04 -9.39
N TYR A 329 -12.60 8.15 -9.27
CA TYR A 329 -12.30 7.44 -8.03
C TYR A 329 -11.55 8.32 -7.01
N SER A 330 -10.90 9.41 -7.46
CA SER A 330 -10.31 10.45 -6.61
C SER A 330 -11.23 11.65 -6.43
N THR A 331 -12.54 11.45 -6.41
CA THR A 331 -13.51 12.56 -6.27
C THR A 331 -14.54 12.22 -5.19
N LEU A 332 -14.56 13.02 -4.13
CA LEU A 332 -15.66 12.95 -3.17
C LEU A 332 -16.90 13.61 -3.72
N LYS A 333 -18.03 12.98 -3.47
CA LYS A 333 -19.34 13.54 -3.77
C LYS A 333 -20.03 13.89 -2.47
N LEU A 334 -20.32 15.17 -2.28
CA LEU A 334 -20.99 15.67 -1.09
C LEU A 334 -22.34 16.29 -1.46
N GLY A 335 -23.40 15.77 -0.87
CA GLY A 335 -24.75 16.31 -0.96
C GLY A 335 -25.69 15.55 -0.04
N LYS A 336 -26.24 16.24 0.97
CA LYS A 336 -27.38 15.73 1.77
C LYS A 336 -28.64 16.40 1.25
N GLY A 337 -29.56 15.62 0.69
CA GLY A 337 -30.88 16.12 0.32
C GLY A 337 -31.64 16.55 1.57
N LYS A 338 -31.76 17.86 1.78
CA LYS A 338 -32.95 18.45 2.38
C LYS A 338 -33.56 19.30 1.27
N ASP A 339 -34.74 18.88 0.83
CA ASP A 339 -35.59 19.53 -0.18
C ASP A 339 -35.08 19.43 -1.63
N ASP A 340 -35.48 18.35 -2.33
CA ASP A 340 -35.62 18.08 -3.79
C ASP A 340 -34.77 18.80 -4.86
N VAL A 341 -33.70 19.50 -4.50
CA VAL A 341 -32.70 20.08 -5.40
C VAL A 341 -31.32 19.87 -4.77
N ALA A 342 -30.90 18.62 -4.64
CA ALA A 342 -29.56 18.30 -4.17
C ALA A 342 -28.53 18.74 -5.22
N GLN A 343 -27.83 19.85 -4.98
CA GLN A 343 -26.59 20.14 -5.68
C GLN A 343 -25.49 19.20 -5.14
N GLU A 344 -25.25 18.11 -5.85
CA GLU A 344 -24.12 17.22 -5.62
C GLU A 344 -22.82 17.99 -5.92
N ARG A 345 -22.03 18.29 -4.89
CA ARG A 345 -20.73 18.96 -5.05
C ARG A 345 -19.64 17.90 -5.14
N ASN A 346 -18.82 18.02 -6.17
CA ASN A 346 -17.70 17.12 -6.44
C ASN A 346 -16.39 17.78 -6.01
N TYR A 347 -15.61 17.12 -5.17
CA TYR A 347 -14.32 17.59 -4.68
C TYR A 347 -13.21 16.61 -5.08
N PRO A 348 -12.39 16.95 -6.10
CA PRO A 348 -11.22 16.16 -6.46
C PRO A 348 -10.20 16.09 -5.31
N MET A 349 -9.54 14.94 -5.11
CA MET A 349 -8.56 14.76 -4.02
C MET A 349 -7.42 15.76 -4.09
N LYS A 350 -6.89 16.02 -5.29
CA LYS A 350 -5.85 17.04 -5.49
C LYS A 350 -6.31 18.40 -5.00
N PHE A 351 -7.55 18.80 -5.31
CA PHE A 351 -8.10 20.07 -4.86
C PHE A 351 -8.20 20.14 -3.33
N LEU A 352 -8.69 19.07 -2.68
CA LEU A 352 -8.78 19.04 -1.21
C LEU A 352 -7.42 19.07 -0.54
N LEU A 353 -6.43 18.38 -1.12
CA LEU A 353 -5.06 18.38 -0.63
C LEU A 353 -4.42 19.76 -0.76
N ASP A 354 -4.48 20.36 -1.95
CA ASP A 354 -3.94 21.70 -2.21
C ASP A 354 -4.64 22.75 -1.32
N HIS A 355 -5.97 22.69 -1.22
CA HIS A 355 -6.72 23.61 -0.38
C HIS A 355 -6.34 23.48 1.10
N THR A 356 -6.24 22.24 1.61
CA THR A 356 -5.91 22.01 3.02
C THR A 356 -4.46 22.41 3.33
N LEU A 357 -3.50 21.94 2.53
CA LEU A 357 -2.06 22.06 2.83
C LEU A 357 -1.42 23.35 2.35
N LEU A 358 -1.97 24.00 1.31
CA LEU A 358 -1.37 25.19 0.70
C LEU A 358 -2.22 26.46 0.87
N SER A 359 -3.51 26.34 1.22
CA SER A 359 -4.37 27.51 1.43
C SER A 359 -4.76 27.66 2.90
N VAL A 360 -5.28 26.61 3.53
CA VAL A 360 -5.72 26.68 4.93
C VAL A 360 -4.53 26.71 5.89
N ALA A 361 -3.48 25.94 5.62
CA ALA A 361 -2.29 25.92 6.47
C ALA A 361 -1.47 27.22 6.43
N GLU A 362 -1.58 28.03 5.37
CA GLU A 362 -0.88 29.30 5.24
C GLU A 362 -1.54 30.45 6.03
N GLY A 363 -2.82 30.32 6.41
CA GLY A 363 -3.61 31.33 7.13
C GLY A 363 -4.67 32.00 6.29
#